data_AF-A0A6A4UWM3-F1
#
_entry.id   AF-A0A6A4UWM3-F1
#
_cell.length_a   1.000
_cell.length_b   1.000
_cell.length_c   1.000
_cell.angle_alpha   90.00
_cell.angle_beta   90.00
_cell.angle_gamma   90.00
#
_symmetry.space_group_name_H-M   'P 1'
#
loop_
_entity.id
_entity.type
_entity.pdbx_description
1 polymer ?
#
loop_
_entity_poly.entity_id
_entity_poly.type
_entity_poly.pdbx_seq_one_letter_code
_entity_poly.pdbx_strand_id
1 'polypeptide(L)'
;MKKYITMIALLFLVCVLAFAHLNRSGDVNCNGKVTITDLVILSRYLAELDDLPCPRNADMNKDGVIDQLDLTKLQRHLAGLE
;
A
#
# COMPACT_ATOMS: atom_id res chain seq x y z
N MET A 1 -26.76 0.88 -30.20
CA MET A 1 -25.67 -0.09 -29.95
C MET A 1 -24.34 0.58 -29.60
N LYS A 2 -23.79 1.51 -30.41
CA LYS A 2 -22.51 2.20 -30.12
C LYS A 2 -22.44 2.92 -28.75
N LYS A 3 -23.52 3.57 -28.30
CA LYS A 3 -23.60 4.28 -27.00
C LYS A 3 -23.44 3.37 -25.78
N TYR A 4 -23.94 2.13 -25.84
CA TYR A 4 -23.81 1.16 -24.75
C TYR A 4 -22.39 0.56 -24.70
N ILE A 5 -21.78 0.34 -25.86
CA ILE A 5 -20.38 -0.12 -25.96
C ILE A 5 -19.44 0.91 -25.35
N THR A 6 -19.62 2.20 -25.66
CA THR A 6 -18.81 3.27 -25.08
C THR A 6 -19.05 3.43 -23.57
N MET A 7 -20.29 3.23 -23.09
CA MET A 7 -20.60 3.31 -21.66
C MET A 7 -19.98 2.15 -20.87
N ILE A 8 -20.03 0.92 -21.40
CA ILE A 8 -19.41 -0.26 -20.80
C ILE A 8 -17.88 -0.12 -20.81
N ALA A 9 -17.29 0.36 -21.91
CA ALA A 9 -15.86 0.64 -21.98
C ALA A 9 -15.41 1.71 -20.98
N LEU A 10 -16.22 2.76 -20.80
CA LEU A 10 -15.96 3.80 -19.80
C LEU A 10 -16.08 3.28 -18.38
N LEU A 11 -17.09 2.45 -18.09
CA LEU A 11 -17.26 1.81 -16.77
C LEU A 11 -16.10 0.86 -16.46
N PHE A 12 -15.66 0.07 -17.44
CA PHE A 12 -14.51 -0.81 -17.33
C PHE A 12 -13.21 -0.03 -17.12
N LEU A 13 -13.03 1.10 -17.83
CA LEU A 13 -11.88 1.98 -17.67
C LEU A 13 -11.85 2.63 -16.27
N VAL A 14 -12.98 3.14 -15.78
CA VAL A 14 -13.11 3.73 -14.44
C VAL A 14 -12.84 2.68 -13.36
N CYS A 15 -13.35 1.47 -13.55
CA CYS A 15 -13.11 0.32 -12.69
C CYS A 15 -11.61 0.00 -12.62
N VAL A 16 -10.94 -0.18 -13.78
CA VAL A 16 -9.49 -0.45 -13.84
C VAL A 16 -8.67 0.66 -13.19
N LEU A 17 -9.03 1.93 -13.38
CA LEU A 17 -8.34 3.05 -12.74
C LEU A 17 -8.53 3.07 -11.21
N ALA A 18 -9.72 2.72 -10.72
CA ALA A 18 -9.98 2.62 -9.28
C ALA A 18 -9.20 1.46 -8.63
N PHE A 19 -9.04 0.33 -9.32
CA PHE A 19 -8.25 -0.82 -8.85
C PHE A 19 -6.74 -0.65 -9.03
N ALA A 20 -6.28 0.22 -9.94
CA ALA A 20 -4.85 0.48 -10.16
C ALA A 20 -4.18 1.23 -8.99
N HIS A 21 -4.97 1.86 -8.11
CA HIS A 21 -4.46 2.62 -6.97
C HIS A 21 -4.22 1.76 -5.71
N LEU A 22 -4.42 0.44 -5.81
CA LEU A 22 -4.74 -0.41 -4.65
C LEU A 22 -3.57 -1.18 -4.02
N ASN A 23 -2.33 -0.96 -4.45
CA ASN A 23 -1.21 -1.65 -3.80
C ASN A 23 0.09 -0.83 -3.91
N ARG A 24 0.35 -0.03 -2.87
CA ARG A 24 1.57 0.77 -2.76
C ARG A 24 2.40 0.19 -1.62
N SER A 25 3.55 -0.37 -1.95
CA SER A 25 4.49 -0.88 -0.95
C SER A 25 4.84 0.25 0.03
N GLY A 26 4.73 -0.03 1.34
CA GLY A 26 4.89 0.94 2.42
C GLY A 26 3.60 1.63 2.88
N ASP A 27 2.47 1.53 2.17
CA ASP A 27 1.17 2.08 2.61
C ASP A 27 0.42 1.07 3.47
N VAL A 28 0.83 0.95 4.73
CA VAL A 28 0.32 -0.10 5.64
C VAL A 28 -1.10 0.17 6.15
N ASN A 29 -1.61 1.40 5.97
CA ASN A 29 -2.98 1.79 6.35
C ASN A 29 -3.95 1.95 5.16
N CYS A 30 -3.49 1.70 3.93
CA CYS A 30 -4.28 1.80 2.69
C CYS A 30 -4.90 3.19 2.44
N ASN A 31 -4.26 4.27 2.88
CA ASN A 31 -4.75 5.62 2.63
C ASN A 31 -4.32 6.18 1.25
N GLY A 32 -3.54 5.42 0.49
CA GLY A 32 -3.02 5.76 -0.84
C GLY A 32 -1.70 6.55 -0.81
N LYS A 33 -1.13 6.85 0.37
CA LYS A 33 0.10 7.61 0.57
C LYS A 33 1.03 6.83 1.50
N VAL A 34 2.32 6.92 1.22
CA VAL A 34 3.37 6.39 2.09
C VAL A 34 3.92 7.56 2.90
N THR A 35 3.70 7.52 4.21
CA THR A 35 4.00 8.63 5.13
C THR A 35 4.60 8.13 6.44
N ILE A 36 5.02 9.04 7.31
CA ILE A 36 5.50 8.69 8.66
C ILE A 36 4.42 7.97 9.48
N THR A 37 3.14 8.21 9.21
CA THR A 37 2.04 7.50 9.86
C THR A 37 2.13 5.99 9.62
N ASP A 38 2.49 5.59 8.40
CA ASP A 38 2.66 4.18 8.02
C ASP A 38 3.82 3.53 8.79
N LEU A 39 4.91 4.27 8.97
CA LEU A 39 6.06 3.86 9.78
C LEU A 39 5.67 3.65 11.25
N VAL A 40 4.86 4.55 11.82
CA VAL A 40 4.38 4.42 13.20
C VAL A 40 3.46 3.20 13.34
N ILE A 41 2.53 2.99 12.40
CA ILE A 41 1.62 1.84 12.42
C ILE A 41 2.40 0.53 12.33
N LEU A 42 3.37 0.45 11.41
CA LEU A 42 4.23 -0.72 11.28
C LEU A 42 5.04 -0.99 12.57
N SER A 43 5.58 0.06 13.20
CA SER A 43 6.30 -0.10 14.48
C SER A 43 5.41 -0.61 15.61
N ARG A 44 4.13 -0.21 15.66
CA ARG A 44 3.17 -0.66 16.66
C ARG A 44 2.76 -2.11 16.43
N TYR A 45 2.64 -2.51 15.17
CA TYR A 45 2.43 -3.91 14.80
C TYR A 45 3.59 -4.81 15.24
N LEU A 46 4.84 -4.41 14.99
CA LEU A 46 6.02 -5.17 15.43
C LEU A 46 6.15 -5.25 16.95
N ALA A 47 5.57 -4.30 17.68
CA ALA A 47 5.46 -4.31 19.14
C ALA A 47 4.23 -5.09 19.65
N GLU A 48 3.49 -5.76 18.76
CA GLU A 48 2.27 -6.52 19.07
C GLU A 48 1.17 -5.66 19.72
N LEU A 49 1.17 -4.34 19.47
CA LEU A 49 0.21 -3.40 20.05
C LEU A 49 -1.07 -3.29 19.22
N ASP A 50 -0.95 -3.33 17.89
CA ASP A 50 -2.07 -3.18 16.94
C ASP A 50 -1.90 -4.13 15.75
N ASP A 51 -2.99 -4.45 15.06
CA ASP A 51 -2.97 -5.15 13.78
C ASP A 51 -2.72 -4.21 12.59
N LEU A 52 -2.19 -4.74 11.49
CA LEU A 52 -2.03 -4.00 10.24
C LEU A 52 -3.33 -3.95 9.44
N PRO A 53 -3.82 -2.77 9.04
CA PRO A 53 -4.95 -2.66 8.11
C PRO A 53 -4.65 -3.30 6.75
N CYS A 54 -3.41 -3.12 6.26
CA CYS A 54 -2.97 -3.61 4.96
C CYS A 54 -1.61 -4.34 5.03
N PRO A 55 -1.59 -5.58 5.56
CA PRO A 55 -0.35 -6.34 5.76
C PRO A 55 0.38 -6.67 4.46
N ARG A 56 -0.34 -6.78 3.33
CA ARG A 56 0.26 -7.00 2.00
C ARG A 56 1.19 -5.87 1.54
N ASN A 57 1.08 -4.69 2.15
CA ASN A 57 1.88 -3.53 1.78
C ASN A 57 3.09 -3.35 2.73
N ALA A 58 3.11 -4.08 3.85
CA ALA A 58 4.11 -3.95 4.91
C ALA A 58 5.41 -4.69 4.61
N ASP A 59 5.36 -5.82 3.90
CA ASP A 59 6.54 -6.54 3.40
C ASP A 59 7.21 -5.71 2.28
N MET A 60 8.15 -4.87 2.69
CA MET A 60 8.88 -3.90 1.88
C MET A 60 10.13 -4.53 1.27
N ASN A 61 10.71 -5.54 1.91
CA ASN A 61 11.88 -6.24 1.41
C ASN A 61 11.52 -7.44 0.49
N LYS A 62 10.25 -7.87 0.49
CA LYS A 62 9.65 -8.98 -0.26
C LYS A 62 10.20 -10.35 0.10
N ASP A 63 10.58 -10.55 1.35
CA ASP A 63 11.07 -11.85 1.85
C ASP A 63 9.94 -12.75 2.39
N GLY A 64 8.70 -12.24 2.43
CA GLY A 64 7.52 -12.95 2.89
C GLY A 64 7.31 -12.90 4.41
N VAL A 65 8.15 -12.18 5.14
CA VAL A 65 8.06 -11.92 6.57
C VAL A 65 7.84 -10.42 6.77
N ILE A 66 7.06 -10.05 7.79
CA ILE A 66 6.91 -8.64 8.18
C ILE A 66 7.73 -8.44 9.45
N ASP A 67 8.89 -7.79 9.34
CA ASP A 67 9.81 -7.62 10.46
C ASP A 67 10.50 -6.24 10.51
N GLN A 68 11.53 -6.12 11.36
CA GLN A 68 12.29 -4.89 11.55
C GLN A 68 13.03 -4.41 10.28
N LEU A 69 13.34 -5.32 9.34
CA LEU A 69 13.95 -4.98 8.06
C LEU A 69 12.99 -4.16 7.20
N ASP A 70 11.70 -4.48 7.21
CA ASP A 70 10.69 -3.71 6.50
C ASP A 70 10.53 -2.32 7.07
N LEU A 71 10.52 -2.20 8.40
CA LEU A 71 10.46 -0.91 9.08
C LEU A 71 11.68 -0.03 8.73
N THR A 72 12.87 -0.63 8.71
CA THR A 72 14.11 0.05 8.34
C THR A 72 14.05 0.51 6.88
N LYS A 73 13.52 -0.33 6.00
CA LYS A 73 13.39 -0.03 4.58
C LYS A 73 12.38 1.10 4.32
N LEU A 74 11.23 1.05 4.98
CA LEU A 74 10.24 2.13 4.95
C LEU A 74 10.83 3.46 5.45
N GLN A 75 11.62 3.42 6.53
CA GLN A 75 12.31 4.59 7.05
C GLN A 75 13.29 5.20 6.03
N ARG A 76 14.10 4.35 5.37
CA ARG A 76 15.05 4.79 4.35
C ARG A 76 14.35 5.36 3.11
N HIS A 77 13.25 4.75 2.69
CA HIS A 77 12.41 5.24 1.61
C HIS A 77 11.86 6.65 1.92
N LEU A 78 11.30 6.86 3.12
CA LEU A 78 10.81 8.17 3.56
C LEU A 78 11.92 9.23 3.68
N ALA A 79 13.16 8.80 3.94
CA ALA A 79 14.33 9.68 3.99
C ALA A 79 14.94 9.98 2.61
N GLY A 80 14.42 9.38 1.53
CA GLY A 80 14.98 9.53 0.17
C GLY A 80 16.35 8.88 0.00
N LEU A 81 16.66 7.86 0.79
CA LEU A 81 17.92 7.13 0.77
C LEU A 81 17.87 5.85 -0.08
N GLU A 82 16.73 5.59 -0.72
CA GLU A 82 16.42 4.46 -1.59
C GLU A 82 15.60 4.89 -2.81
#